data_AF-A0A9D0GB37-F1
#
_entry.id   AF-A0A9D0GB37-F1
#
_cell.length_a   1.000
_cell.length_b   1.000
_cell.length_c   1.000
_cell.angle_alpha   90.00
_cell.angle_beta   90.00
_cell.angle_gamma   90.00
#
_symmetry.space_group_name_H-M   'P 1'
#
loop_
_entity.id
_entity.type
_entity.pdbx_description
1 polymer ?
#
loop_
_entity_poly.entity_id
_entity_poly.type
_entity_poly.pdbx_seq_one_letter_code
_entity_poly.pdbx_strand_id
1 'polypeptide(L)'
;MLDWALSTLETDENLELVVRWYEQQLLVLAGFRPEWHLCVGEVENTQCGPILKPRPSDREPYGLELERGGAICHESATAMAREYSVRFLSPSGLSWLQALQRRPYDELRSLPFPQRTARELERLMQEYIVYHLELRPRTLRMFGTGRSQRPGTG
;
A
#
# COMPACT_ATOMS: atom_id res chain seq x y z
N MET A 1 -0.24 -14.15 -12.09
CA MET A 1 -0.29 -12.74 -11.68
C MET A 1 0.92 -11.98 -12.22
N LEU A 2 2.15 -12.44 -11.96
CA LEU A 2 3.35 -11.92 -12.62
C LEU A 2 3.29 -12.06 -14.16
N ASP A 3 3.02 -13.25 -14.68
CA ASP A 3 2.95 -13.47 -16.14
C ASP A 3 1.89 -12.59 -16.80
N TRP A 4 0.72 -12.45 -16.16
CA TRP A 4 -0.33 -11.54 -16.60
C TRP A 4 0.17 -10.09 -16.69
N ALA A 5 0.89 -9.61 -15.68
CA ALA A 5 1.38 -8.23 -15.64
C ALA A 5 2.42 -8.00 -16.75
N LEU A 6 3.36 -8.94 -16.93
CA LEU A 6 4.37 -8.84 -17.98
C LEU A 6 3.74 -8.84 -19.38
N SER A 7 2.81 -9.76 -19.68
CA SER A 7 2.10 -9.77 -20.96
C SER A 7 1.23 -8.53 -21.19
N THR A 8 0.63 -7.98 -20.13
CA THR A 8 -0.20 -6.76 -20.24
C THR A 8 0.67 -5.54 -20.50
N LEU A 9 1.86 -5.44 -19.89
CA LEU A 9 2.81 -4.35 -20.14
C LEU A 9 3.33 -4.29 -21.58
N GLU A 10 3.32 -5.41 -22.31
CA GLU A 10 3.71 -5.44 -23.72
C GLU A 10 2.66 -4.86 -24.65
N THR A 11 1.39 -4.82 -24.22
CA THR A 11 0.24 -4.57 -25.11
C THR A 11 -0.65 -3.40 -24.70
N ASP A 12 -0.65 -3.01 -23.42
CA ASP A 12 -1.50 -1.94 -22.90
C ASP A 12 -0.90 -0.55 -23.16
N GLU A 13 -1.76 0.44 -23.37
CA GLU A 13 -1.37 1.83 -23.59
C GLU A 13 -1.05 2.56 -22.28
N ASN A 14 -1.59 2.09 -21.15
CA ASN A 14 -1.45 2.72 -19.84
C ASN A 14 -0.61 1.89 -18.88
N LEU A 15 0.69 1.85 -19.16
CA LEU A 15 1.67 1.07 -18.38
C LEU A 15 1.69 1.44 -16.90
N GLU A 16 1.47 2.72 -16.56
CA GLU A 16 1.43 3.18 -15.17
C GLU A 16 0.29 2.52 -14.39
N LEU A 17 -0.89 2.40 -14.99
CA LEU A 17 -2.03 1.75 -14.35
C LEU A 17 -1.75 0.26 -14.11
N VAL A 18 -1.14 -0.43 -15.09
CA VAL A 18 -0.75 -1.84 -14.97
C VAL A 18 0.20 -2.02 -13.78
N VAL A 19 1.24 -1.19 -13.69
CA VAL A 19 2.21 -1.28 -12.58
C VAL A 19 1.56 -0.99 -11.25
N ARG A 20 0.78 0.10 -11.11
CA ARG A 20 0.12 0.43 -9.84
C ARG A 20 -0.87 -0.64 -9.39
N TRP A 21 -1.59 -1.25 -10.33
CA TRP A 21 -2.51 -2.36 -10.01
C TRP A 21 -1.72 -3.58 -9.53
N TYR A 22 -0.68 -3.96 -10.28
CA TYR A 22 0.17 -5.10 -9.94
C TYR A 22 0.80 -4.95 -8.56
N GLU A 23 1.27 -3.76 -8.18
CA GLU A 23 1.81 -3.51 -6.84
C GLU A 23 0.80 -3.81 -5.73
N GLN A 24 -0.46 -3.37 -5.87
CA GLN A 24 -1.49 -3.67 -4.86
C GLN A 24 -1.73 -5.17 -4.74
N GLN A 25 -1.79 -5.88 -5.88
CA GLN A 25 -1.97 -7.33 -5.87
C GLN A 25 -0.76 -8.05 -5.25
N LEU A 26 0.45 -7.59 -5.56
CA LEU A 26 1.69 -8.14 -5.03
C LEU A 26 1.77 -7.96 -3.51
N LEU A 27 1.45 -6.78 -3.00
CA LEU A 27 1.40 -6.49 -1.57
C LEU A 27 0.46 -7.49 -0.86
N VAL A 28 -0.76 -7.67 -1.38
CA VAL A 28 -1.75 -8.61 -0.83
C VAL A 28 -1.22 -10.05 -0.81
N LEU A 29 -0.59 -10.52 -1.88
CA LEU A 29 0.00 -11.85 -1.94
C LEU A 29 1.21 -12.01 -1.01
N ALA A 30 1.98 -10.95 -0.81
CA ALA A 30 3.12 -10.92 0.09
C ALA A 30 2.73 -10.81 1.57
N GLY A 31 1.43 -10.68 1.87
CA GLY A 31 0.90 -10.56 3.24
C GLY A 31 0.94 -9.13 3.80
N PHE A 32 1.43 -8.16 3.02
CA PHE A 32 1.33 -6.74 3.34
C PHE A 32 -0.01 -6.25 2.78
N ARG A 33 -1.05 -6.22 3.61
CA ARG A 33 -2.39 -5.79 3.18
C ARG A 33 -2.65 -4.40 3.73
N PRO A 34 -2.32 -3.32 2.99
CA PRO A 34 -2.47 -2.00 3.56
C PRO A 34 -3.96 -1.67 3.71
N GLU A 35 -4.32 -0.95 4.77
CA GLU A 35 -5.71 -0.55 4.99
C GLU A 35 -5.99 0.81 4.36
N TRP A 36 -6.72 0.83 3.24
CA TRP A 36 -7.05 2.07 2.51
C TRP A 36 -8.45 2.63 2.81
N HIS A 37 -9.29 1.90 3.54
CA HIS A 37 -10.70 2.22 3.74
C HIS A 37 -11.03 2.66 5.15
N LEU A 38 -10.24 2.24 6.14
CA LEU A 38 -10.37 2.68 7.53
C LEU A 38 -9.15 3.52 7.91
N CYS A 39 -9.35 4.59 8.66
CA CYS A 39 -8.24 5.36 9.23
C CYS A 39 -7.48 4.48 10.24
N VAL A 40 -6.20 4.22 9.97
CA VAL A 40 -5.32 3.49 10.91
C VAL A 40 -4.68 4.39 11.96
N GLY A 41 -4.91 5.70 11.89
CA GLY A 41 -4.26 6.71 12.71
C GLY A 41 -4.75 6.75 14.15
N GLU A 42 -4.04 7.52 14.97
CA GLU A 42 -4.39 7.81 16.35
C GLU A 42 -4.44 9.32 16.58
N VAL A 43 -5.37 9.75 17.43
CA VAL A 43 -5.47 11.13 17.92
C VAL A 43 -5.54 11.05 19.44
N GLU A 44 -4.64 11.72 20.14
CA GLU A 44 -4.59 11.72 21.61
C GLU A 44 -4.57 10.30 22.23
N ASN A 45 -3.78 9.39 21.65
CA ASN A 45 -3.69 7.97 22.04
C ASN A 45 -5.00 7.18 21.90
N THR A 46 -5.96 7.68 21.12
CA THR A 46 -7.20 6.98 20.78
C THR A 46 -7.19 6.62 19.30
N GLN A 47 -7.46 5.36 19.00
CA GLN A 47 -7.57 4.88 17.62
C GLN A 47 -8.73 5.60 16.92
N CYS A 48 -8.45 6.18 15.76
CA CYS A 48 -9.42 6.99 15.02
C CYS A 48 -10.51 6.09 14.40
N GLY A 49 -10.12 5.23 13.46
CA GLY A 49 -11.01 4.21 12.87
C GLY A 49 -12.17 4.65 11.95
N PRO A 50 -12.41 5.92 11.55
CA PRO A 50 -13.51 6.22 10.63
C PRO A 50 -13.26 5.64 9.23
N ILE A 51 -14.35 5.41 8.50
CA ILE A 51 -14.30 5.05 7.08
C ILE A 51 -13.84 6.26 6.26
N LEU A 52 -12.78 6.07 5.48
CA LEU A 52 -12.25 7.07 4.56
C LEU A 52 -13.04 7.08 3.25
N LYS A 53 -13.62 8.22 2.90
CA LYS A 53 -14.47 8.40 1.72
C LYS A 53 -14.02 9.62 0.91
N PRO A 54 -12.89 9.56 0.20
CA PRO A 54 -12.40 10.69 -0.58
C PRO A 54 -13.41 11.08 -1.67
N ARG A 55 -13.71 12.38 -1.76
CA ARG A 55 -14.58 12.96 -2.79
C ARG A 55 -13.76 13.84 -3.74
N PRO A 56 -14.16 13.98 -5.02
CA PRO A 56 -13.48 14.86 -5.97
C PRO A 56 -13.39 16.34 -5.52
N SER A 57 -14.34 16.79 -4.69
CA SER A 57 -14.38 18.15 -4.15
C SER A 57 -13.50 18.37 -2.91
N ASP A 58 -12.98 17.31 -2.30
CA ASP A 58 -12.16 17.43 -1.10
C ASP A 58 -10.83 18.12 -1.45
N ARG A 59 -10.42 19.06 -0.60
CA ARG A 59 -9.17 19.82 -0.76
C ARG A 59 -8.11 19.43 0.26
N GLU A 60 -8.55 18.92 1.40
CA GLU A 60 -7.66 18.50 2.46
C GLU A 60 -6.99 17.17 2.10
N PRO A 61 -5.68 17.04 2.36
CA PRO A 61 -4.98 15.79 2.13
C PRO A 61 -5.33 14.76 3.21
N TYR A 62 -5.32 13.50 2.80
CA TYR A 62 -5.22 12.35 3.68
C TYR A 62 -3.74 12.09 4.00
N GLY A 63 -3.48 11.08 4.82
CA GLY A 63 -2.14 10.57 5.04
C GLY A 63 -2.00 9.09 4.68
N LEU A 64 -0.76 8.67 4.58
CA LEU A 64 -0.28 7.29 4.61
C LEU A 64 0.63 7.17 5.82
N GLU A 65 0.30 6.29 6.75
CA GLU A 65 1.12 5.98 7.92
C GLU A 65 1.78 4.62 7.67
N LEU A 66 3.10 4.65 7.53
CA LEU A 66 3.89 3.49 7.08
C LEU A 66 3.97 2.38 8.13
N GLU A 67 4.02 2.71 9.42
CA GLU A 67 4.22 1.72 10.49
C GLU A 67 2.99 0.86 10.75
N ARG A 68 1.83 1.50 10.79
CA ARG A 68 0.49 0.94 10.93
C ARG A 68 -0.05 0.44 9.60
N GLY A 69 0.64 0.76 8.51
CA GLY A 69 0.46 0.15 7.20
C GLY A 69 -0.85 0.55 6.53
N GLY A 70 -1.25 1.82 6.58
CA GLY A 70 -2.54 2.21 6.04
C GLY A 70 -2.75 3.71 5.86
N ALA A 71 -3.90 4.06 5.30
CA ALA A 71 -4.32 5.43 5.13
C ALA A 71 -4.85 6.01 6.44
N ILE A 72 -4.68 7.31 6.61
CA ILE A 72 -5.17 8.07 7.76
C ILE A 72 -5.96 9.30 7.30
N CYS A 73 -6.94 9.71 8.09
CA CYS A 73 -7.73 10.91 7.81
C CYS A 73 -6.90 12.18 7.99
N HIS A 74 -7.43 13.31 7.54
CA HIS A 74 -6.75 14.60 7.63
C HIS A 74 -6.39 14.96 9.07
N GLU A 75 -7.29 14.72 10.03
CA GLU A 75 -7.10 15.02 11.44
C GLU A 75 -5.94 14.21 12.04
N SER A 76 -5.87 12.92 11.74
CA SER A 76 -4.73 12.08 12.14
C SER A 76 -3.44 12.50 11.44
N ALA A 77 -3.49 12.78 10.13
CA ALA A 77 -2.32 13.19 9.36
C ALA A 77 -1.71 14.50 9.86
N THR A 78 -2.56 15.46 10.27
CA THR A 78 -2.12 16.74 10.83
C THR A 78 -1.61 16.61 12.25
N ALA A 79 -2.25 15.79 13.10
CA ALA A 79 -1.78 15.50 14.45
C ALA A 79 -0.40 14.81 14.45
N MET A 80 -0.18 13.90 13.50
CA MET A 80 1.04 13.09 13.38
C MET A 80 2.05 13.67 12.37
N ALA A 81 1.85 14.90 11.87
CA ALA A 81 2.63 15.44 10.75
C ALA A 81 4.15 15.55 10.99
N ARG A 82 4.59 15.48 12.26
CA ARG A 82 6.01 15.50 12.64
C ARG A 82 6.65 14.11 12.69
N GLU A 83 5.86 13.06 12.54
CA GLU A 83 6.33 11.67 12.56
C GLU A 83 6.93 11.29 11.20
N TYR A 84 8.11 10.66 11.23
CA TYR A 84 8.83 10.27 10.02
C TYR A 84 8.14 9.18 9.20
N SER A 85 7.15 8.50 9.77
CA SER A 85 6.35 7.45 9.12
C SER A 85 5.15 7.99 8.36
N VAL A 86 4.82 9.28 8.46
CA VAL A 86 3.64 9.87 7.81
C VAL A 86 4.02 10.49 6.46
N ARG A 87 3.21 10.22 5.44
CA ARG A 87 3.26 10.87 4.12
C ARG A 87 1.91 11.43 3.77
N PHE A 88 1.87 12.57 3.08
CA PHE A 88 0.62 13.12 2.57
C PHE A 88 0.17 12.43 1.29
N LEU A 89 -1.14 12.23 1.20
CA LEU A 89 -1.83 11.54 0.12
C LEU A 89 -3.03 12.39 -0.31
N SER A 90 -3.14 12.68 -1.60
CA SER A 90 -4.27 13.42 -2.14
C SER A 90 -5.57 12.57 -2.08
N PRO A 91 -6.76 13.22 -2.07
CA PRO A 91 -8.02 12.49 -2.18
C PRO A 91 -8.10 11.61 -3.43
N SER A 92 -7.54 12.06 -4.57
CA SER A 92 -7.44 11.26 -5.80
C SER A 92 -6.56 10.03 -5.59
N GLY A 93 -5.39 10.21 -4.97
CA GLY A 93 -4.48 9.11 -4.66
C GLY A 93 -5.15 8.05 -3.78
N LEU A 94 -5.82 8.47 -2.69
CA LEU A 94 -6.53 7.53 -1.82
C LEU A 94 -7.66 6.78 -2.56
N SER A 95 -8.45 7.50 -3.35
CA SER A 95 -9.52 6.90 -4.16
C SER A 95 -8.98 5.84 -5.12
N TRP A 96 -7.84 6.13 -5.76
CA TRP A 96 -7.18 5.17 -6.65
C TRP A 96 -6.59 3.99 -5.90
N LEU A 97 -5.94 4.16 -4.73
CA LEU A 97 -5.48 3.03 -3.92
C LEU A 97 -6.63 2.11 -3.49
N GLN A 98 -7.75 2.69 -3.07
CA GLN A 98 -8.98 1.94 -2.76
C GLN A 98 -9.48 1.14 -3.96
N ALA A 99 -9.51 1.75 -5.16
CA ALA A 99 -9.96 1.10 -6.38
C ALA A 99 -8.98 0.00 -6.85
N LEU A 100 -7.68 0.28 -6.87
CA LEU A 100 -6.62 -0.66 -7.28
C LEU A 100 -6.55 -1.90 -6.38
N GLN A 101 -6.87 -1.75 -5.09
CA GLN A 101 -6.90 -2.88 -4.15
C GLN A 101 -8.11 -3.80 -4.36
N ARG A 102 -9.28 -3.25 -4.76
CA ARG A 102 -10.55 -3.99 -4.75
C ARG A 102 -11.07 -4.39 -6.13
N ARG A 103 -10.74 -3.64 -7.18
CA ARG A 103 -11.34 -3.83 -8.51
C ARG A 103 -10.42 -4.64 -9.42
N PRO A 104 -11.00 -5.47 -10.29
CA PRO A 104 -10.23 -6.12 -11.34
C PRO A 104 -9.72 -5.08 -12.34
N TYR A 105 -8.62 -5.38 -13.03
CA TYR A 105 -7.92 -4.42 -13.90
C TYR A 105 -8.79 -3.95 -15.09
N ASP A 106 -9.64 -4.81 -15.63
CA ASP A 106 -10.53 -4.53 -16.76
C ASP A 106 -11.56 -3.43 -16.45
N GLU A 107 -12.06 -3.34 -15.22
CA GLU A 107 -12.89 -2.23 -14.78
C GLU A 107 -12.11 -0.91 -14.75
N LEU A 108 -10.87 -0.96 -14.25
CA LEU A 108 -10.02 0.22 -14.05
C LEU A 108 -9.47 0.78 -15.35
N ARG A 109 -9.15 -0.07 -16.34
CA ARG A 109 -8.56 0.36 -17.63
C ARG A 109 -9.45 1.35 -18.40
N SER A 110 -10.75 1.35 -18.11
CA SER A 110 -11.73 2.24 -18.74
C SER A 110 -11.75 3.64 -18.12
N LEU A 111 -11.12 3.83 -16.95
CA LEU A 111 -11.11 5.07 -16.21
C LEU A 111 -9.89 5.93 -16.59
N PRO A 112 -10.04 7.27 -16.62
CA PRO A 112 -8.91 8.15 -16.88
C PRO A 112 -7.96 8.12 -15.68
N PHE A 113 -6.80 7.48 -15.83
CA PHE A 113 -5.77 7.46 -14.80
C PHE A 113 -4.84 8.67 -14.94
N PRO A 114 -4.94 9.70 -14.08
CA PRO A 114 -4.21 10.94 -14.30
C PRO A 114 -2.72 10.76 -14.00
N GLN A 115 -1.84 11.27 -14.88
CA GLN A 115 -0.38 11.18 -14.69
C GLN A 115 0.09 11.74 -13.35
N ARG A 116 -0.58 12.79 -12.84
CA ARG A 116 -0.29 13.36 -11.52
C ARG A 116 -0.51 12.34 -10.41
N THR A 117 -1.62 11.58 -10.48
CA THR A 117 -1.91 10.52 -9.52
C THR A 117 -0.96 9.34 -9.71
N ALA A 118 -0.63 8.97 -10.94
CA ALA A 118 0.36 7.92 -11.20
C ALA A 118 1.70 8.20 -10.48
N ARG A 119 2.26 9.41 -10.65
CA ARG A 119 3.52 9.82 -9.99
C ARG A 119 3.41 9.88 -8.47
N GLU A 120 2.27 10.34 -7.96
CA GLU A 120 2.01 10.36 -6.51
C GLU A 120 2.03 8.94 -5.94
N LEU A 121 1.30 8.02 -6.57
CA LEU A 121 1.21 6.63 -6.14
C LEU A 121 2.54 5.89 -6.30
N GLU A 122 3.28 6.14 -7.38
CA GLU A 122 4.63 5.60 -7.57
C GLU A 122 5.54 5.91 -6.39
N ARG A 123 5.67 7.19 -6.05
CA ARG A 123 6.50 7.63 -4.93
C ARG A 123 6.04 7.00 -3.61
N LEU A 124 4.73 7.07 -3.31
CA LEU A 124 4.20 6.57 -2.04
C LEU A 124 4.33 5.06 -1.90
N MET A 125 4.09 4.29 -2.98
CA MET A 125 4.22 2.84 -2.96
C MET A 125 5.68 2.41 -2.91
N GLN A 126 6.59 3.12 -3.58
CA GLN A 126 8.02 2.89 -3.42
C GLN A 126 8.44 3.05 -1.95
N GLU A 127 8.04 4.14 -1.30
CA GLU A 127 8.35 4.39 0.11
C GLU A 127 7.72 3.33 1.03
N TYR A 128 6.47 2.94 0.77
CA TYR A 128 5.78 1.87 1.51
C TYR A 128 6.49 0.52 1.40
N ILE A 129 6.81 0.11 0.17
CA ILE A 129 7.48 -1.16 -0.11
C ILE A 129 8.87 -1.16 0.55
N VAL A 130 9.65 -0.10 0.37
CA VAL A 130 10.99 0.01 0.98
C VAL A 130 10.90 -0.08 2.51
N TYR A 131 10.01 0.70 3.13
CA TYR A 131 9.82 0.68 4.58
C TYR A 131 9.56 -0.74 5.10
N HIS A 132 8.62 -1.47 4.48
CA HIS A 132 8.27 -2.81 4.94
C HIS A 132 9.29 -3.91 4.55
N LEU A 133 10.11 -3.70 3.51
CA LEU A 133 11.18 -4.62 3.16
C LEU A 133 12.42 -4.44 4.05
N GLU A 134 12.77 -3.20 4.40
CA GLU A 134 13.90 -2.89 5.26
C GLU A 134 13.60 -3.17 6.75
N LEU A 135 12.36 -2.96 7.18
CA LEU A 135 11.93 -3.21 8.56
C LEU A 135 11.67 -4.69 8.86
N ARG A 136 11.88 -5.63 7.91
CA ARG A 136 11.73 -7.06 8.20
C ARG A 136 12.58 -7.44 9.42
N PRO A 137 11.97 -7.90 10.54
CA PRO A 137 12.73 -8.35 11.68
C PRO A 137 13.56 -9.57 11.29
N ARG A 138 14.75 -9.68 11.88
CA ARG A 138 15.70 -10.82 11.76
C ARG A 138 15.08 -12.20 12.05
N THR A 139 13.81 -12.29 12.44
CA THR A 139 13.10 -13.53 12.80
C THR A 139 12.94 -14.51 11.63
N LEU A 140 12.90 -14.06 10.37
CA LEU A 140 12.96 -14.98 9.22
C LEU A 140 14.35 -15.64 9.05
N ARG A 141 15.42 -15.14 9.69
CA ARG A 141 16.71 -15.85 9.74
C ARG A 141 16.76 -16.95 10.80
N MET A 142 15.86 -16.97 11.79
CA MET A 142 15.91 -17.97 12.88
C MET A 142 15.17 -19.28 12.57
N PHE A 143 14.28 -19.35 11.58
CA PHE A 143 13.59 -20.60 11.23
C PHE A 143 14.35 -21.47 10.21
N GLY A 144 15.56 -21.07 9.80
CA GLY A 144 16.42 -21.82 8.87
C GLY A 144 17.38 -22.84 9.52
N THR A 145 17.48 -22.90 10.85
CA THR A 145 18.38 -23.85 11.55
C THR A 145 17.60 -24.67 12.55
N GLY A 146 16.73 -25.55 12.05
CA GLY A 146 15.90 -26.41 12.89
C GLY A 146 15.42 -27.67 12.18
N ARG A 147 16.31 -28.40 11.48
CA ARG A 147 16.03 -29.81 11.17
C ARG A 147 17.29 -30.63 10.90
N SER A 148 17.52 -31.59 11.80
CA SER A 148 18.08 -32.94 11.58
C SER A 148 19.22 -33.29 12.55
N GLN A 149 18.87 -33.71 13.77
CA GLN A 149 19.62 -34.79 14.42
C GLN A 149 18.82 -36.07 14.20
N ARG A 150 19.37 -36.96 13.36
CA ARG A 150 18.97 -38.37 13.30
C ARG A 150 19.55 -39.09 14.52
N PRO A 151 18.85 -40.08 15.12
CA PRO A 151 19.45 -40.91 16.14
C PRO A 151 20.45 -41.87 15.50
N GLY A 152 21.70 -41.82 15.93
CA GLY A 152 22.77 -42.72 15.55
C GLY A 152 23.12 -43.65 16.71
N THR A 153 22.76 -44.92 16.52
CA THR A 153 23.15 -46.16 17.21
C THR A 153 24.43 -46.16 18.05
N GLY A 154 24.30 -46.69 19.28
CA GLY A 154 25.36 -47.27 20.11
C GLY A 154 24.72 -48.19 21.14
#